data_AF-A0A164UJY0-F1
#
_entry.id   AF-A0A164UJY0-F1
#
_cell.length_a   1.000
_cell.length_b   1.000
_cell.length_c   1.000
_cell.angle_alpha   90.00
_cell.angle_beta   90.00
_cell.angle_gamma   90.00
#
_symmetry.space_group_name_H-M   'P 1'
#
loop_
_entity.id
_entity.type
_entity.pdbx_description
1 polymer ?
#
loop_
_entity_poly.entity_id
_entity_poly.type
_entity_poly.pdbx_seq_one_letter_code
_entity_poly.pdbx_strand_id
1 'polypeptide(L)'
;MKSTRIVLFAIIHVLAYCHLSLGQSSGNWNFAFNFAGYKRQNGEFLLKECPKKGKDNFEKTVKMIDAALQKDALEMPTTNRNKTHVQCVKDPVMGNVVNFTIYKNGDNDYTGNTDRQRMEMKGKEEGKKGNTFLYAWWFKIDPNMKNTDEFYHIFQIKTGGTKAMTKFPLATLTLTNKDKFHVQPNYLNKYGEKAYKLLGLQQVKGKWIQVFVEAAFKKKSEGGYIRVTMKDEKGKDLIRSKTIEHEMWWDNANFRPKWGLYRKKSPGYQPSDWQLFQNVQIWKKN
;
A
#
# COMPACT_ATOMS: atom_id res chain seq x y z
N MET A 1 43.82 7.44 -65.23
CA MET A 1 43.28 8.61 -64.49
C MET A 1 42.08 8.18 -63.67
N LYS A 2 42.08 8.55 -62.38
CA LYS A 2 41.02 8.41 -61.35
C LYS A 2 40.84 7.02 -60.70
N SER A 3 41.56 6.91 -59.58
CA SER A 3 41.33 6.03 -58.43
C SER A 3 40.04 6.44 -57.69
N THR A 4 39.21 5.46 -57.33
CA THR A 4 38.02 5.68 -56.48
C THR A 4 38.23 4.90 -55.19
N ARG A 5 38.59 5.62 -54.11
CA ARG A 5 38.62 5.12 -52.74
C ARG A 5 37.18 5.03 -52.21
N ILE A 6 36.76 3.84 -51.78
CA ILE A 6 35.55 3.66 -50.97
C ILE A 6 36.01 3.72 -49.50
N VAL A 7 35.57 4.75 -48.79
CA VAL A 7 35.81 4.96 -47.36
C VAL A 7 34.67 4.28 -46.60
N LEU A 8 35.01 3.30 -45.77
CA LEU A 8 34.09 2.61 -44.87
C LEU A 8 33.87 3.48 -43.62
N PHE A 9 32.66 4.02 -43.44
CA PHE A 9 32.28 4.71 -42.20
C PHE A 9 31.86 3.68 -41.14
N ALA A 10 32.74 3.42 -40.18
CA ALA A 10 32.37 2.71 -38.95
C ALA A 10 31.76 3.73 -37.96
N ILE A 11 30.45 3.62 -37.71
CA ILE A 11 29.78 4.39 -36.67
C ILE A 11 30.02 3.68 -35.33
N ILE A 12 30.94 4.20 -34.54
CA ILE A 12 31.14 3.82 -33.14
C ILE A 12 30.11 4.60 -32.32
N HIS A 13 29.02 3.94 -31.89
CA HIS A 13 28.17 4.48 -30.84
C HIS A 13 28.84 4.26 -29.49
N VAL A 14 29.51 5.31 -28.99
CA VAL A 14 29.87 5.43 -27.57
C VAL A 14 28.62 5.93 -26.84
N LEU A 15 27.91 5.04 -26.16
CA LEU A 15 26.94 5.45 -25.13
C LEU A 15 27.55 5.19 -23.76
N ALA A 16 27.91 6.30 -23.12
CA ALA A 16 28.50 6.40 -21.80
C ALA A 16 27.60 5.78 -20.72
N TYR A 17 28.22 4.95 -19.89
CA TYR A 17 27.69 4.45 -18.62
C TYR A 17 27.64 5.57 -17.55
N CYS A 18 26.51 5.71 -16.85
CA CYS A 18 26.39 6.24 -15.48
C CYS A 18 24.91 6.09 -15.06
N HIS A 19 24.46 5.43 -13.99
CA HIS A 19 25.07 4.86 -12.80
C HIS A 19 24.49 3.45 -12.56
N LEU A 20 25.35 2.44 -12.49
CA LEU A 20 25.05 1.21 -11.76
C LEU A 20 25.08 1.56 -10.27
N SER A 21 23.91 1.51 -9.63
CA SER A 21 23.78 1.42 -8.18
C SER A 21 24.42 0.11 -7.73
N LEU A 22 25.72 0.15 -7.43
CA LEU A 22 26.48 -0.95 -6.86
C LEU A 22 25.97 -1.24 -5.44
N GLY A 23 25.54 -2.49 -5.22
CA GLY A 23 25.57 -3.12 -3.89
C GLY A 23 24.33 -2.94 -3.00
N GLN A 24 23.15 -3.35 -3.46
CA GLN A 24 22.16 -3.93 -2.54
C GLN A 24 22.11 -5.42 -2.82
N SER A 25 22.38 -6.27 -1.82
CA SER A 25 22.05 -7.69 -1.92
C SER A 25 20.61 -7.79 -2.39
N SER A 26 20.34 -8.44 -3.52
CA SER A 26 19.01 -8.53 -4.10
C SER A 26 18.13 -9.38 -3.19
N GLY A 27 17.59 -8.80 -2.13
CA GLY A 27 16.53 -9.42 -1.37
C GLY A 27 15.32 -9.62 -2.28
N ASN A 28 14.56 -10.68 -2.05
CA ASN A 28 13.34 -11.00 -2.80
C ASN A 28 12.27 -9.88 -2.75
N TRP A 29 12.49 -8.83 -1.96
CA TRP A 29 11.61 -7.68 -1.75
C TRP A 29 11.88 -6.48 -2.66
N ASN A 30 12.84 -6.55 -3.58
CA ASN A 30 13.03 -5.48 -4.58
C ASN A 30 11.81 -5.37 -5.51
N PHE A 31 11.34 -4.15 -5.73
CA PHE A 31 10.20 -3.92 -6.62
C PHE A 31 10.60 -4.04 -8.08
N ALA A 32 9.77 -4.75 -8.86
CA ALA A 32 9.82 -4.75 -10.31
C ALA A 32 9.11 -3.50 -10.88
N PHE A 33 9.60 -2.30 -10.54
CA PHE A 33 9.01 -1.02 -10.94
C PHE A 33 10.09 0.03 -11.23
N ASN A 34 9.84 0.87 -12.24
CA ASN A 34 10.73 1.98 -12.57
C ASN A 34 10.34 3.24 -11.79
N PHE A 35 11.13 3.61 -10.79
CA PHE A 35 10.93 4.81 -9.97
C PHE A 35 11.55 6.08 -10.56
N ALA A 36 12.00 6.07 -11.82
CA ALA A 36 12.47 7.27 -12.50
C ALA A 36 11.40 8.37 -12.46
N GLY A 37 11.81 9.58 -12.08
CA GLY A 37 10.90 10.73 -11.91
C GLY A 37 10.17 10.78 -10.57
N TYR A 38 10.51 9.92 -9.61
CA TYR A 38 9.99 10.00 -8.24
C TYR A 38 11.10 10.17 -7.21
N LYS A 39 10.78 10.86 -6.11
CA LYS A 39 11.62 11.02 -4.92
C LYS A 39 11.01 10.32 -3.72
N ARG A 40 11.78 9.47 -3.04
CA ARG A 40 11.33 8.76 -1.83
C ARG A 40 11.07 9.75 -0.68
N GLN A 41 9.98 9.53 0.07
CA GLN A 41 9.48 10.42 1.12
C GLN A 41 9.49 9.80 2.52
N ASN A 42 9.79 8.50 2.64
CA ASN A 42 9.72 7.76 3.89
C ASN A 42 11.02 6.99 4.14
N GLY A 43 11.25 6.61 5.40
CA GLY A 43 12.40 5.83 5.81
C GLY A 43 12.36 4.38 5.31
N GLU A 44 13.36 3.61 5.68
CA GLU A 44 13.40 2.19 5.35
C GLU A 44 12.39 1.40 6.18
N PHE A 45 11.47 0.70 5.52
CA PHE A 45 10.55 -0.25 6.15
C PHE A 45 11.19 -1.65 6.12
N LEU A 46 12.17 -1.87 6.98
CA LEU A 46 12.90 -3.13 7.06
C LEU A 46 13.32 -3.42 8.49
N LEU A 47 13.05 -4.63 8.96
CA LEU A 47 13.61 -5.16 10.21
C LEU A 47 14.79 -6.08 9.87
N LYS A 48 15.99 -5.71 10.34
CA LYS A 48 17.20 -6.55 10.19
C LYS A 48 17.05 -7.90 10.88
N GLU A 49 16.36 -7.92 12.02
CA GLU A 49 16.07 -9.12 12.79
C GLU A 49 14.63 -9.06 13.33
N CYS A 50 13.91 -10.17 13.26
CA CYS A 50 12.66 -10.33 14.01
C CYS A 50 12.97 -10.78 15.45
N PRO A 51 12.63 -9.97 16.47
CA PRO A 51 12.88 -10.37 17.86
C PRO A 51 11.99 -11.55 18.29
N LYS A 52 12.33 -12.20 19.40
CA LYS A 52 11.49 -13.26 19.98
C LYS A 52 10.09 -12.70 20.30
N LYS A 53 9.05 -13.51 20.05
CA LYS A 53 7.65 -13.14 20.32
C LYS A 53 7.48 -12.57 21.74
N GLY A 54 6.59 -11.60 21.88
CA GLY A 54 6.31 -10.91 23.13
C GLY A 54 6.61 -9.42 23.04
N LYS A 55 6.86 -8.80 24.21
CA LYS A 55 6.99 -7.35 24.36
C LYS A 55 8.11 -6.75 23.51
N ASP A 56 9.29 -7.36 23.50
CA ASP A 56 10.44 -6.88 22.71
C ASP A 56 10.16 -6.87 21.20
N ASN A 57 9.51 -7.93 20.69
CA ASN A 57 9.09 -7.98 19.29
C ASN A 57 8.07 -6.89 18.95
N PHE A 58 7.06 -6.71 19.79
CA PHE A 58 6.09 -5.64 19.62
C PHE A 58 6.79 -4.28 19.56
N GLU A 59 7.55 -3.91 20.60
CA GLU A 59 8.18 -2.59 20.72
C GLU A 59 9.15 -2.27 19.57
N LYS A 60 10.01 -3.22 19.19
CA LYS A 60 10.92 -3.03 18.06
C LYS A 60 10.18 -2.95 16.71
N THR A 61 9.10 -3.71 16.55
CA THR A 61 8.27 -3.63 15.34
C THR A 61 7.61 -2.26 15.24
N VAL A 62 6.99 -1.77 16.32
CA VAL A 62 6.40 -0.42 16.37
C VAL A 62 7.46 0.64 16.09
N LYS A 63 8.63 0.57 16.74
CA LYS A 63 9.71 1.54 16.54
C LYS A 63 10.18 1.60 15.08
N MET A 64 10.29 0.46 14.40
CA MET A 64 10.65 0.43 12.98
C MET A 64 9.56 1.07 12.12
N ILE A 65 8.29 0.72 12.34
CA ILE A 65 7.16 1.31 11.59
C ILE A 65 7.14 2.83 11.78
N ASP A 66 7.35 3.30 13.01
CA ASP A 66 7.35 4.73 13.33
C ASP A 66 8.52 5.46 12.65
N ALA A 67 9.72 4.88 12.69
CA ALA A 67 10.89 5.43 12.01
C ALA A 67 10.72 5.46 10.49
N ALA A 68 10.07 4.44 9.92
CA ALA A 68 9.83 4.34 8.49
C ALA A 68 8.74 5.30 7.99
N LEU A 69 7.67 5.52 8.78
CA LEU A 69 6.48 6.24 8.33
C LEU A 69 6.31 7.60 9.03
N GLN A 70 6.09 7.57 10.35
CA GLN A 70 5.97 8.74 11.23
C GLN A 70 5.84 8.27 12.68
N LYS A 71 6.08 9.15 13.66
CA LYS A 71 5.75 8.87 15.06
C LYS A 71 4.27 8.50 15.23
N ASP A 72 3.99 7.53 16.09
CA ASP A 72 2.63 7.05 16.40
C ASP A 72 1.88 6.58 15.14
N ALA A 73 2.57 5.85 14.27
CA ALA A 73 2.04 5.42 12.98
C ALA A 73 0.93 4.38 13.11
N LEU A 74 0.82 3.66 14.23
CA LEU A 74 -0.17 2.61 14.39
C LEU A 74 -1.54 3.11 14.87
N GLU A 75 -2.60 2.55 14.30
CA GLU A 75 -3.99 2.66 14.73
C GLU A 75 -4.49 1.26 15.06
N MET A 76 -4.28 0.86 16.31
CA MET A 76 -4.61 -0.47 16.84
C MET A 76 -6.02 -0.53 17.45
N PRO A 77 -6.65 -1.71 17.56
CA PRO A 77 -7.97 -1.85 18.18
C PRO A 77 -8.00 -1.27 19.60
N THR A 78 -9.06 -0.55 19.97
CA THR A 78 -9.17 0.04 21.33
C THR A 78 -9.32 -0.99 22.43
N THR A 79 -9.95 -2.12 22.11
CA THR A 79 -10.20 -3.27 22.97
C THR A 79 -9.30 -4.45 22.60
N ASN A 80 -9.32 -5.53 23.40
CA ASN A 80 -8.50 -6.74 23.19
C ASN A 80 -6.98 -6.49 23.17
N ARG A 81 -6.52 -5.44 23.86
CA ARG A 81 -5.12 -4.96 23.89
C ARG A 81 -4.09 -5.98 24.40
N ASN A 82 -4.55 -7.03 25.08
CA ASN A 82 -3.73 -8.14 25.54
C ASN A 82 -3.38 -9.16 24.44
N LYS A 83 -4.01 -9.10 23.27
CA LYS A 83 -3.68 -9.92 22.11
C LYS A 83 -2.59 -9.28 21.25
N THR A 84 -1.85 -10.11 20.52
CA THR A 84 -0.82 -9.66 19.58
C THR A 84 -1.47 -9.21 18.27
N HIS A 85 -1.59 -7.90 18.06
CA HIS A 85 -2.08 -7.34 16.81
C HIS A 85 -0.98 -6.96 15.82
N VAL A 86 0.23 -6.73 16.30
CA VAL A 86 1.39 -6.38 15.48
C VAL A 86 2.62 -7.11 16.02
N GLN A 87 3.38 -7.71 15.11
CA GLN A 87 4.65 -8.37 15.41
C GLN A 87 5.48 -8.52 14.13
N CYS A 88 6.79 -8.67 14.29
CA CYS A 88 7.67 -9.16 13.24
C CYS A 88 7.61 -10.69 13.21
N VAL A 89 7.49 -11.28 12.02
CA VAL A 89 7.57 -12.73 11.81
C VAL A 89 8.54 -13.06 10.68
N LYS A 90 9.14 -14.25 10.72
CA LYS A 90 9.98 -14.77 9.64
C LYS A 90 9.09 -15.48 8.61
N ASP A 91 8.91 -14.85 7.45
CA ASP A 91 8.28 -15.45 6.27
C ASP A 91 9.36 -16.13 5.40
N PRO A 92 9.09 -17.33 4.85
CA PRO A 92 10.07 -18.10 4.10
C PRO A 92 10.53 -17.44 2.78
N VAL A 93 9.73 -16.52 2.23
CA VAL A 93 10.04 -15.83 0.98
C VAL A 93 10.66 -14.46 1.24
N MET A 94 10.03 -13.68 2.13
CA MET A 94 10.36 -12.26 2.34
C MET A 94 11.27 -12.01 3.56
N GLY A 95 11.65 -13.06 4.28
CA GLY A 95 12.45 -12.93 5.51
C GLY A 95 11.65 -12.27 6.63
N ASN A 96 12.20 -11.23 7.24
CA ASN A 96 11.54 -10.53 8.35
C ASN A 96 10.45 -9.59 7.84
N VAL A 97 9.20 -9.87 8.20
CA VAL A 97 8.03 -9.10 7.74
C VAL A 97 7.16 -8.66 8.91
N VAL A 98 6.44 -7.55 8.71
CA VAL A 98 5.45 -7.07 9.70
C VAL A 98 4.15 -7.84 9.49
N ASN A 99 3.61 -8.41 10.57
CA ASN A 99 2.33 -9.11 10.59
C ASN A 99 1.30 -8.30 11.39
N PHE A 100 0.21 -7.88 10.74
CA PHE A 100 -0.98 -7.35 11.40
C PHE A 100 -2.04 -8.43 11.55
N THR A 101 -2.63 -8.52 12.73
CA THR A 101 -3.72 -9.45 13.05
C THR A 101 -4.91 -8.70 13.63
N ILE A 102 -6.11 -9.04 13.16
CA ILE A 102 -7.38 -8.54 13.71
C ILE A 102 -8.28 -9.71 14.08
N TYR A 103 -8.91 -9.65 15.25
CA TYR A 103 -9.76 -10.71 15.79
C TYR A 103 -11.22 -10.36 15.59
N LYS A 104 -12.04 -11.31 15.13
CA LYS A 104 -13.48 -11.10 14.94
C LYS A 104 -14.17 -10.69 16.24
N ASN A 105 -13.83 -11.34 17.34
CA ASN A 105 -14.39 -11.06 18.65
C ASN A 105 -13.40 -10.23 19.46
N GLY A 106 -13.90 -9.19 20.12
CA GLY A 106 -13.12 -8.38 21.05
C GLY A 106 -12.48 -7.13 20.44
N ASP A 107 -12.21 -7.05 19.14
CA ASP A 107 -11.59 -5.86 18.54
C ASP A 107 -12.65 -4.80 18.16
N ASN A 108 -12.41 -3.56 18.54
CA ASN A 108 -13.15 -2.36 18.14
C ASN A 108 -12.25 -1.42 17.33
N ASP A 109 -12.84 -0.40 16.71
CA ASP A 109 -12.08 0.63 16.01
C ASP A 109 -11.11 1.35 16.95
N TYR A 110 -10.02 1.86 16.38
CA TYR A 110 -9.08 2.75 17.08
C TYR A 110 -9.78 4.01 17.65
N THR A 111 -10.89 4.47 17.04
CA THR A 111 -11.69 5.60 17.54
C THR A 111 -12.71 5.21 18.62
N GLY A 112 -12.78 3.94 19.00
CA GLY A 112 -13.76 3.41 19.96
C GLY A 112 -15.09 3.00 19.34
N ASN A 113 -15.28 3.17 18.02
CA ASN A 113 -16.49 2.70 17.36
C ASN A 113 -16.60 1.16 17.40
N THR A 114 -17.79 0.66 17.71
CA THR A 114 -18.07 -0.75 17.99
C THR A 114 -18.65 -1.51 16.80
N ASP A 115 -19.05 -0.82 15.72
CA ASP A 115 -19.56 -1.43 14.48
C ASP A 115 -18.45 -1.96 13.56
N ARG A 116 -17.18 -1.62 13.85
CA ARG A 116 -16.03 -1.88 12.99
C ARG A 116 -14.77 -2.17 13.81
N GLN A 117 -13.71 -2.58 13.13
CA GLN A 117 -12.45 -3.01 13.70
C GLN A 117 -11.30 -2.43 12.87
N ARG A 118 -10.23 -1.95 13.53
CA ARG A 118 -9.06 -1.36 12.85
C ARG A 118 -7.75 -1.86 13.43
N MET A 119 -6.88 -2.37 12.57
CA MET A 119 -5.45 -2.54 12.79
C MET A 119 -4.71 -1.99 11.57
N GLU A 120 -4.32 -0.72 11.61
CA GLU A 120 -3.66 -0.04 10.49
C GLU A 120 -2.36 0.65 10.91
N MET A 121 -1.52 0.95 9.92
CA MET A 121 -0.45 1.94 10.00
C MET A 121 -0.74 3.10 9.05
N LYS A 122 -0.31 4.31 9.40
CA LYS A 122 -0.51 5.53 8.61
C LYS A 122 0.82 6.17 8.23
N GLY A 123 0.91 6.67 7.00
CA GLY A 123 1.98 7.57 6.56
C GLY A 123 1.67 9.03 6.92
N LYS A 124 2.65 9.91 6.73
CA LYS A 124 2.47 11.36 6.96
C LYS A 124 1.37 11.95 6.08
N GLU A 125 0.74 13.00 6.58
CA GLU A 125 -0.27 13.77 5.86
C GLU A 125 0.37 14.87 5.02
N GLU A 126 1.10 14.46 3.97
CA GLU A 126 1.86 15.37 3.10
C GLU A 126 1.25 15.51 1.70
N GLY A 127 0.20 14.75 1.37
CA GLY A 127 -0.50 14.90 0.10
C GLY A 127 -1.24 16.23 0.03
N LYS A 128 -0.84 17.12 -0.89
CA LYS A 128 -1.48 18.43 -1.14
C LYS A 128 -1.93 18.55 -2.60
N LYS A 129 -2.71 19.59 -2.91
CA LYS A 129 -3.20 19.87 -4.27
C LYS A 129 -2.06 19.86 -5.27
N GLY A 130 -2.29 19.24 -6.42
CA GLY A 130 -1.34 19.17 -7.51
C GLY A 130 -0.22 18.14 -7.31
N ASN A 131 -0.03 17.61 -6.10
CA ASN A 131 0.96 16.55 -5.88
C ASN A 131 0.51 15.25 -6.53
N THR A 132 1.47 14.47 -7.00
CA THR A 132 1.27 13.08 -7.37
C THR A 132 2.16 12.21 -6.49
N PHE A 133 1.56 11.24 -5.81
CA PHE A 133 2.27 10.28 -4.97
C PHE A 133 2.11 8.87 -5.51
N LEU A 134 3.16 8.06 -5.36
CA LEU A 134 3.18 6.63 -5.59
C LEU A 134 3.44 5.91 -4.27
N TYR A 135 2.52 5.04 -3.89
CA TYR A 135 2.62 4.16 -2.73
C TYR A 135 2.95 2.75 -3.20
N ALA A 136 4.10 2.23 -2.79
CA ALA A 136 4.57 0.90 -3.18
C ALA A 136 4.76 0.03 -1.94
N TRP A 137 4.23 -1.19 -1.94
CA TRP A 137 4.45 -2.14 -0.85
C TRP A 137 4.25 -3.57 -1.34
N TRP A 138 4.83 -4.51 -0.60
CA TRP A 138 4.46 -5.92 -0.69
C TRP A 138 3.40 -6.23 0.34
N PHE A 139 2.39 -7.02 -0.04
CA PHE A 139 1.50 -7.63 0.93
C PHE A 139 1.25 -9.11 0.66
N LYS A 140 0.87 -9.82 1.73
CA LYS A 140 0.28 -11.16 1.68
C LYS A 140 -0.87 -11.21 2.68
N ILE A 141 -2.05 -11.63 2.24
CA ILE A 141 -3.22 -11.77 3.12
C ILE A 141 -3.44 -13.24 3.48
N ASP A 142 -4.11 -13.49 4.60
CA ASP A 142 -4.45 -14.82 5.08
C ASP A 142 -5.09 -15.70 3.98
N PRO A 143 -4.53 -16.90 3.69
CA PRO A 143 -5.11 -17.83 2.72
C PRO A 143 -6.55 -18.24 3.06
N ASN A 144 -6.90 -18.24 4.35
CA ASN A 144 -8.21 -18.61 4.86
C ASN A 144 -9.16 -17.42 5.05
N MET A 145 -8.72 -16.20 4.71
CA MET A 145 -9.52 -14.99 4.86
C MET A 145 -10.93 -15.17 4.31
N LYS A 146 -11.96 -14.85 5.09
CA LYS A 146 -13.35 -14.86 4.62
C LYS A 146 -13.79 -13.43 4.35
N ASN A 147 -14.40 -13.21 3.19
CA ASN A 147 -15.01 -11.93 2.89
C ASN A 147 -16.51 -11.98 3.19
N THR A 148 -17.07 -10.81 3.44
CA THR A 148 -18.51 -10.61 3.55
C THR A 148 -18.92 -9.54 2.53
N ASP A 149 -20.19 -9.16 2.49
CA ASP A 149 -20.63 -8.00 1.71
C ASP A 149 -20.34 -6.66 2.40
N GLU A 150 -19.86 -6.71 3.64
CA GLU A 150 -19.37 -5.53 4.36
C GLU A 150 -17.96 -5.14 3.91
N PHE A 151 -17.63 -3.85 4.06
CA PHE A 151 -16.32 -3.36 3.65
C PHE A 151 -15.20 -4.01 4.48
N TYR A 152 -14.11 -4.33 3.77
CA TYR A 152 -12.83 -4.72 4.35
C TYR A 152 -11.70 -4.06 3.56
N HIS A 153 -11.24 -2.90 4.03
CA HIS A 153 -10.16 -2.14 3.42
C HIS A 153 -8.80 -2.72 3.84
N ILE A 154 -7.90 -2.87 2.87
CA ILE A 154 -6.49 -3.24 3.08
C ILE A 154 -5.51 -2.08 2.86
N PHE A 155 -6.00 -1.03 2.20
CA PHE A 155 -5.32 0.25 1.99
C PHE A 155 -6.35 1.35 1.79
N GLN A 156 -6.03 2.56 2.23
CA GLN A 156 -6.84 3.74 1.95
C GLN A 156 -5.97 4.99 1.82
N ILE A 157 -6.42 5.91 0.98
CA ILE A 157 -5.95 7.30 0.99
C ILE A 157 -6.95 8.06 1.85
N LYS A 158 -6.53 8.44 3.05
CA LYS A 158 -7.37 9.15 4.01
C LYS A 158 -7.18 10.65 3.88
N THR A 159 -8.28 11.37 4.02
CA THR A 159 -8.35 12.83 3.98
C THR A 159 -8.23 13.41 5.38
N GLY A 160 -7.40 14.44 5.50
CA GLY A 160 -7.34 15.37 6.62
C GLY A 160 -8.29 16.55 6.43
N GLY A 161 -8.10 17.59 7.24
CA GLY A 161 -8.89 18.83 7.22
C GLY A 161 -10.13 18.78 8.12
N THR A 162 -11.25 19.35 7.68
CA THR A 162 -12.47 19.50 8.51
C THR A 162 -13.07 18.16 8.94
N LYS A 163 -13.86 18.16 10.02
CA LYS A 163 -14.56 16.97 10.53
C LYS A 163 -15.43 16.29 9.48
N ALA A 164 -16.01 17.05 8.54
CA ALA A 164 -16.80 16.47 7.45
C ALA A 164 -15.90 15.70 6.46
N MET A 165 -14.75 16.28 6.09
CA MET A 165 -13.81 15.66 5.16
C MET A 165 -13.13 14.43 5.73
N THR A 166 -12.81 14.45 7.03
CA THR A 166 -12.16 13.32 7.70
C THR A 166 -13.09 12.12 7.93
N LYS A 167 -14.38 12.18 7.55
CA LYS A 167 -15.31 11.03 7.64
C LYS A 167 -15.00 9.92 6.65
N PHE A 168 -14.72 10.26 5.39
CA PHE A 168 -14.57 9.28 4.30
C PHE A 168 -13.13 9.20 3.80
N PRO A 169 -12.63 8.04 3.35
CA PRO A 169 -11.38 7.99 2.60
C PRO A 169 -11.60 8.51 1.18
N LEU A 170 -10.57 9.12 0.57
CA LEU A 170 -10.61 9.56 -0.82
C LEU A 170 -10.65 8.37 -1.79
N ALA A 171 -9.92 7.31 -1.47
CA ALA A 171 -9.95 6.06 -2.20
C ALA A 171 -9.54 4.88 -1.31
N THR A 172 -10.01 3.68 -1.63
CA THR A 172 -9.68 2.46 -0.90
C THR A 172 -9.29 1.32 -1.85
N LEU A 173 -8.46 0.42 -1.36
CA LEU A 173 -8.35 -0.94 -1.88
C LEU A 173 -9.09 -1.87 -0.91
N THR A 174 -10.08 -2.59 -1.43
CA THR A 174 -11.11 -3.23 -0.62
C THR A 174 -11.37 -4.66 -1.08
N LEU A 175 -11.71 -5.51 -0.11
CA LEU A 175 -12.08 -6.91 -0.27
C LEU A 175 -13.56 -7.08 0.11
N THR A 176 -14.42 -7.52 -0.82
CA THR A 176 -15.82 -7.88 -0.54
C THR A 176 -16.23 -9.15 -1.27
N ASN A 177 -17.38 -9.74 -0.93
CA ASN A 177 -17.98 -10.84 -1.69
C ASN A 177 -18.50 -10.37 -3.05
N LYS A 178 -19.20 -9.23 -3.08
CA LYS A 178 -19.73 -8.60 -4.30
C LYS A 178 -18.65 -8.26 -5.33
N ASP A 179 -17.69 -7.42 -4.96
CA ASP A 179 -16.76 -6.79 -5.91
C ASP A 179 -15.36 -7.44 -5.89
N LYS A 180 -15.16 -8.48 -5.06
CA LYS A 180 -13.87 -9.17 -4.87
C LYS A 180 -12.80 -8.18 -4.43
N PHE A 181 -11.59 -8.26 -4.99
CA PHE A 181 -10.56 -7.27 -4.75
C PHE A 181 -10.73 -6.10 -5.71
N HIS A 182 -11.00 -4.90 -5.21
CA HIS A 182 -11.33 -3.74 -6.01
C HIS A 182 -10.73 -2.45 -5.45
N VAL A 183 -10.64 -1.44 -6.30
CA VAL A 183 -10.38 -0.06 -5.90
C VAL A 183 -11.70 0.73 -5.94
N GLN A 184 -11.92 1.57 -4.93
CA GLN A 184 -13.11 2.40 -4.84
C GLN A 184 -12.70 3.84 -4.49
N PRO A 185 -12.66 4.76 -5.47
CA PRO A 185 -12.55 6.18 -5.19
C PRO A 185 -13.90 6.72 -4.70
N ASN A 186 -13.88 7.69 -3.79
CA ASN A 186 -15.07 8.27 -3.15
C ASN A 186 -15.19 9.76 -3.42
N TYR A 187 -16.39 10.30 -3.25
CA TYR A 187 -16.67 11.74 -3.28
C TYR A 187 -17.43 12.12 -2.01
N LEU A 188 -17.21 13.32 -1.46
CA LEU A 188 -17.42 13.80 -0.08
C LEU A 188 -18.76 13.61 0.68
N ASN A 189 -19.62 12.72 0.26
CA ASN A 189 -20.93 12.39 0.84
C ASN A 189 -21.59 11.21 0.10
N LYS A 190 -21.01 10.78 -1.02
CA LYS A 190 -21.43 9.66 -1.83
C LYS A 190 -20.41 8.56 -1.56
N TYR A 191 -20.81 7.51 -0.83
CA TYR A 191 -20.10 6.23 -0.92
C TYR A 191 -19.84 6.00 -2.41
N GLY A 192 -18.58 5.93 -2.84
CA GLY A 192 -18.24 5.97 -4.26
C GLY A 192 -19.09 4.95 -4.99
N GLU A 193 -19.96 5.40 -5.89
CA GLU A 193 -21.02 4.51 -6.44
C GLU A 193 -20.45 3.33 -7.22
N LYS A 194 -19.17 3.43 -7.63
CA LYS A 194 -18.53 2.44 -8.48
C LYS A 194 -17.28 1.87 -7.83
N ALA A 195 -17.37 0.59 -7.48
CA ALA A 195 -16.21 -0.27 -7.29
C ALA A 195 -15.62 -0.64 -8.65
N TYR A 196 -14.30 -0.60 -8.77
CA TYR A 196 -13.57 -1.06 -9.95
C TYR A 196 -12.81 -2.33 -9.59
N LYS A 197 -13.35 -3.48 -10.00
CA LYS A 197 -12.73 -4.79 -9.77
C LYS A 197 -11.31 -4.80 -10.34
N LEU A 198 -10.38 -5.33 -9.54
CA LEU A 198 -8.98 -5.55 -9.88
C LEU A 198 -8.76 -7.04 -10.12
N LEU A 199 -8.92 -7.87 -9.09
CA LEU A 199 -8.60 -9.31 -9.13
C LEU A 199 -9.66 -10.14 -8.40
N GLY A 200 -9.72 -11.44 -8.74
CA GLY A 200 -10.40 -12.42 -7.90
C GLY A 200 -9.65 -12.66 -6.59
N LEU A 201 -10.37 -12.98 -5.51
CA LEU A 201 -9.74 -13.16 -4.19
C LEU A 201 -8.73 -14.32 -4.15
N GLN A 202 -9.01 -15.41 -4.87
CA GLN A 202 -8.11 -16.58 -4.96
C GLN A 202 -6.78 -16.26 -5.67
N GLN A 203 -6.71 -15.14 -6.39
CA GLN A 203 -5.48 -14.69 -7.03
C GLN A 203 -4.53 -14.00 -6.04
N VAL A 204 -5.01 -13.54 -4.89
CA VAL A 204 -4.22 -12.77 -3.91
C VAL A 204 -4.09 -13.42 -2.53
N LYS A 205 -5.03 -14.29 -2.13
CA LYS A 205 -4.96 -15.01 -0.85
C LYS A 205 -3.72 -15.90 -0.76
N GLY A 206 -2.98 -15.79 0.35
CA GLY A 206 -1.79 -16.58 0.61
C GLY A 206 -0.59 -16.30 -0.31
N LYS A 207 -0.65 -15.28 -1.16
CA LYS A 207 0.40 -14.96 -2.15
C LYS A 207 1.01 -13.59 -1.85
N TRP A 208 2.31 -13.45 -2.09
CA TRP A 208 2.96 -12.15 -2.07
C TRP A 208 2.64 -11.38 -3.34
N ILE A 209 2.18 -10.14 -3.18
CA ILE A 209 1.77 -9.25 -4.27
C ILE A 209 2.54 -7.93 -4.12
N GLN A 210 3.16 -7.49 -5.21
CA GLN A 210 3.67 -6.13 -5.34
C GLN A 210 2.52 -5.23 -5.72
N VAL A 211 2.29 -4.16 -4.95
CA VAL A 211 1.25 -3.19 -5.27
C VAL A 211 1.82 -1.80 -5.37
N PHE A 212 1.37 -1.11 -6.41
CA PHE A 212 1.71 0.26 -6.73
C PHE A 212 0.40 1.03 -6.87
N VAL A 213 0.17 2.00 -5.98
CA VAL A 213 -0.96 2.92 -6.06
C VAL A 213 -0.42 4.32 -6.30
N GLU A 214 -0.64 4.85 -7.49
CA GLU A 214 -0.35 6.25 -7.77
C GLU A 214 -1.64 7.07 -7.68
N ALA A 215 -1.57 8.24 -7.04
CA ALA A 215 -2.67 9.17 -6.93
C ALA A 215 -2.21 10.59 -7.28
N ALA A 216 -2.90 11.20 -8.24
CA ALA A 216 -2.75 12.61 -8.56
C ALA A 216 -3.83 13.41 -7.82
N PHE A 217 -3.44 14.19 -6.81
CA PHE A 217 -4.36 14.96 -5.95
C PHE A 217 -4.82 16.24 -6.64
N LYS A 218 -5.69 16.08 -7.62
CA LYS A 218 -6.27 17.15 -8.44
C LYS A 218 -7.77 16.93 -8.61
N LYS A 219 -8.48 17.97 -9.07
CA LYS A 219 -9.87 17.78 -9.54
C LYS A 219 -9.89 16.83 -10.73
N LYS A 220 -11.01 16.15 -10.97
CA LYS A 220 -11.13 15.27 -12.15
C LYS A 220 -10.84 16.05 -13.44
N SER A 221 -11.40 17.24 -13.58
CA SER A 221 -11.21 18.14 -14.73
C SER A 221 -9.76 18.65 -14.89
N GLU A 222 -8.94 18.55 -13.85
CA GLU A 222 -7.53 18.95 -13.84
C GLU A 222 -6.58 17.73 -14.00
N GLY A 223 -7.13 16.55 -14.33
CA GLY A 223 -6.39 15.30 -14.47
C GLY A 223 -6.17 14.56 -13.15
N GLY A 224 -7.11 14.66 -12.21
CA GLY A 224 -7.14 13.85 -10.99
C GLY A 224 -7.41 12.37 -11.29
N TYR A 225 -6.61 11.48 -10.71
CA TYR A 225 -6.77 10.03 -10.89
C TYR A 225 -6.21 9.23 -9.73
N ILE A 226 -6.67 7.98 -9.65
CA ILE A 226 -5.99 6.88 -8.95
C ILE A 226 -5.62 5.80 -9.97
N ARG A 227 -4.39 5.30 -9.89
CA ARG A 227 -3.84 4.28 -10.78
C ARG A 227 -3.27 3.14 -9.97
N VAL A 228 -3.72 1.92 -10.27
CA VAL A 228 -3.30 0.70 -9.58
C VAL A 228 -2.56 -0.22 -10.54
N THR A 229 -1.38 -0.65 -10.14
CA THR A 229 -0.58 -1.70 -10.80
C THR A 229 -0.27 -2.79 -9.77
N MET A 230 -0.36 -4.05 -10.20
CA MET A 230 -0.08 -5.20 -9.35
C MET A 230 0.78 -6.23 -10.08
N LYS A 231 1.78 -6.76 -9.40
CA LYS A 231 2.65 -7.81 -9.91
C LYS A 231 2.74 -8.96 -8.91
N ASP A 232 2.99 -10.16 -9.42
CA ASP A 232 3.29 -11.30 -8.56
C ASP A 232 4.73 -11.23 -7.99
N GLU A 233 5.09 -12.24 -7.21
CA GLU A 233 6.42 -12.38 -6.60
C GLU A 233 7.57 -12.39 -7.62
N LYS A 234 7.30 -12.81 -8.86
CA LYS A 234 8.30 -12.87 -9.95
C LYS A 234 8.30 -11.60 -10.81
N GLY A 235 7.50 -10.59 -10.46
CA GLY A 235 7.39 -9.33 -11.21
C GLY A 235 6.48 -9.40 -12.44
N LYS A 236 5.78 -10.52 -12.67
CA LYS A 236 4.80 -10.66 -13.75
C LYS A 236 3.57 -9.82 -13.42
N ASP A 237 3.05 -9.10 -14.41
CA ASP A 237 1.84 -8.31 -14.26
C ASP A 237 0.62 -9.20 -13.92
N LEU A 238 -0.01 -8.91 -12.79
CA LEU A 238 -1.37 -9.33 -12.47
C LEU A 238 -2.37 -8.27 -12.94
N ILE A 239 -2.00 -7.01 -12.77
CA ILE A 239 -2.67 -5.83 -13.32
C ILE A 239 -1.58 -4.90 -13.85
N ARG A 240 -1.46 -4.79 -15.19
CA ARG A 240 -0.47 -3.91 -15.82
C ARG A 240 -0.71 -2.45 -15.43
N SER A 241 -1.95 -1.98 -15.59
CA SER A 241 -2.38 -0.67 -15.09
C SER A 241 -3.90 -0.54 -15.12
N LYS A 242 -4.51 -0.08 -14.02
CA LYS A 242 -5.91 0.32 -13.96
C LYS A 242 -5.97 1.78 -13.49
N THR A 243 -6.19 2.70 -14.41
CA THR A 243 -6.37 4.13 -14.11
C THR A 243 -7.86 4.46 -14.02
N ILE A 244 -8.23 5.21 -12.98
CA ILE A 244 -9.57 5.73 -12.78
C ILE A 244 -9.45 7.23 -12.56
N GLU A 245 -9.95 7.99 -13.53
CA GLU A 245 -10.09 9.44 -13.42
C GLU A 245 -11.20 9.76 -12.42
N HIS A 246 -10.89 10.56 -11.42
CA HIS A 246 -11.81 10.85 -10.33
C HIS A 246 -11.46 12.17 -9.66
N GLU A 247 -12.40 12.69 -8.88
CA GLU A 247 -12.16 13.83 -8.00
C GLU A 247 -11.25 13.41 -6.85
N MET A 248 -9.95 13.70 -7.00
CA MET A 248 -8.90 13.30 -6.06
C MET A 248 -8.39 14.49 -5.22
N TRP A 249 -9.16 15.59 -5.16
CA TRP A 249 -8.82 16.79 -4.40
C TRP A 249 -10.07 17.38 -3.76
N TRP A 250 -9.95 17.91 -2.55
CA TRP A 250 -10.96 18.75 -1.89
C TRP A 250 -10.28 19.97 -1.30
N ASP A 251 -10.95 21.12 -1.33
CA ASP A 251 -10.36 22.36 -0.84
C ASP A 251 -10.07 22.27 0.67
N ASN A 252 -8.89 22.75 1.06
CA ASN A 252 -8.36 22.67 2.43
C ASN A 252 -8.20 21.22 2.96
N ALA A 253 -8.11 20.22 2.08
CA ALA A 253 -7.77 18.86 2.45
C ALA A 253 -6.27 18.59 2.30
N ASN A 254 -5.76 17.72 3.16
CA ASN A 254 -4.49 17.04 2.93
C ASN A 254 -4.76 15.53 2.90
N PHE A 255 -3.81 14.75 2.40
CA PHE A 255 -3.98 13.31 2.23
C PHE A 255 -2.84 12.52 2.86
N ARG A 256 -3.20 11.38 3.45
CA ARG A 256 -2.25 10.40 4.00
C ARG A 256 -2.61 8.99 3.54
N PRO A 257 -1.63 8.14 3.24
CA PRO A 257 -1.89 6.72 3.05
C PRO A 257 -2.09 6.01 4.40
N LYS A 258 -2.93 4.97 4.41
CA LYS A 258 -3.01 3.98 5.50
C LYS A 258 -3.03 2.58 4.91
N TRP A 259 -2.39 1.65 5.62
CA TRP A 259 -2.29 0.23 5.26
C TRP A 259 -2.68 -0.62 6.44
N GLY A 260 -3.37 -1.73 6.22
CA GLY A 260 -3.76 -2.63 7.32
C GLY A 260 -5.18 -3.12 7.18
N LEU A 261 -5.72 -3.67 8.28
CA LEU A 261 -7.01 -4.32 8.31
C LEU A 261 -8.04 -3.35 8.89
N TYR A 262 -8.89 -2.77 8.04
CA TYR A 262 -10.00 -1.93 8.48
C TYR A 262 -11.32 -2.43 7.91
N ARG A 263 -12.19 -2.97 8.77
CA ARG A 263 -13.42 -3.66 8.34
C ARG A 263 -14.60 -3.37 9.25
N LYS A 264 -15.80 -3.39 8.68
CA LYS A 264 -17.04 -3.49 9.47
C LYS A 264 -17.18 -4.89 10.03
N LYS A 265 -17.70 -5.03 11.25
CA LYS A 265 -17.88 -6.32 11.92
C LYS A 265 -18.91 -7.17 11.17
N SER A 266 -18.66 -8.48 11.14
CA SER A 266 -19.58 -9.45 10.56
C SER A 266 -19.39 -10.81 11.22
N PRO A 267 -20.47 -11.57 11.47
CA PRO A 267 -20.36 -12.94 11.98
C PRO A 267 -19.65 -13.89 11.00
N GLY A 268 -19.65 -13.56 9.70
CA GLY A 268 -19.09 -14.36 8.62
C GLY A 268 -17.56 -14.44 8.58
N TYR A 269 -16.85 -13.63 9.37
CA TYR A 269 -15.39 -13.69 9.45
C TYR A 269 -14.91 -14.93 10.23
N GLN A 270 -13.69 -15.35 9.93
CA GLN A 270 -12.97 -16.33 10.74
C GLN A 270 -12.56 -15.72 12.10
N PRO A 271 -12.12 -16.52 13.10
CA PRO A 271 -11.78 -15.99 14.43
C PRO A 271 -10.74 -14.86 14.40
N SER A 272 -9.80 -14.91 13.46
CA SER A 272 -8.84 -13.84 13.18
C SER A 272 -8.46 -13.83 11.71
N ASP A 273 -8.09 -12.66 11.21
CA ASP A 273 -7.49 -12.48 9.89
C ASP A 273 -6.15 -11.76 10.04
N TRP A 274 -5.24 -12.00 9.11
CA TRP A 274 -3.93 -11.36 9.10
C TRP A 274 -3.50 -10.84 7.73
N GLN A 275 -2.59 -9.86 7.76
CA GLN A 275 -1.90 -9.32 6.59
C GLN A 275 -0.43 -9.08 6.92
N LEU A 276 0.44 -9.56 6.05
CA LEU A 276 1.87 -9.33 6.11
C LEU A 276 2.26 -8.15 5.21
N PHE A 277 3.28 -7.41 5.63
CA PHE A 277 3.84 -6.26 4.92
C PHE A 277 5.36 -6.36 4.83
N GLN A 278 5.90 -5.98 3.67
CA GLN A 278 7.33 -5.80 3.46
C GLN A 278 7.59 -4.58 2.55
N ASN A 279 8.70 -3.89 2.80
CA ASN A 279 9.23 -2.80 1.96
C ASN A 279 8.18 -1.73 1.59
N VAL A 280 7.48 -1.18 2.58
CA VAL A 280 6.52 -0.08 2.37
C VAL A 280 7.26 1.21 2.01
N GLN A 281 6.91 1.80 0.87
CA GLN A 281 7.53 2.99 0.33
C GLN A 281 6.50 4.04 -0.10
N ILE A 282 6.85 5.30 0.11
CA ILE A 282 6.10 6.47 -0.31
C ILE A 282 7.02 7.29 -1.20
N TRP A 283 6.54 7.61 -2.39
CA TRP A 283 7.27 8.34 -3.41
C TRP A 283 6.44 9.53 -3.86
N LYS A 284 7.07 10.69 -4.05
CA LYS A 284 6.44 11.87 -4.64
C LYS A 284 7.00 12.04 -6.04
N LYS A 285 6.13 12.23 -7.03
CA LYS A 285 6.55 12.54 -8.40
C LYS A 285 7.21 13.93 -8.43
N ASN A 286 8.35 14.02 -9.12
CA ASN A 286 9.09 15.26 -9.31
C ASN A 286 8.27 16.30 -10.08
#